data_AF-A0A933IAM2-F1
#
_entry.id   AF-A0A933IAM2-F1
#
_cell.length_a   1.000
_cell.length_b   1.000
_cell.length_c   1.000
_cell.angle_alpha   90.00
_cell.angle_beta   90.00
_cell.angle_gamma   90.00
#
_symmetry.space_group_name_H-M   'P 1'
#
loop_
_entity.id
_entity.type
_entity.pdbx_description
1 polymer ?
#
loop_
_entity_poly.entity_id
_entity_poly.type
_entity_poly.pdbx_seq_one_letter_code
_entity_poly.pdbx_strand_id
1 'polypeptide(L)' 'MQCPNGCPSSMEERKEEKIFHRNGAPIVISDLVMYVCPNCGQESMPFSSARIVENILNGKAKSTGKFTAELYEVSSV' A
#
# COMPACT_ATOMS: atom_id res chain seq x y z
N MET A 1 16.18 -6.66 5.63
CA MET A 1 15.58 -6.13 6.88
C MET A 1 15.12 -7.30 7.75
N GLN A 2 15.35 -7.29 9.07
CA GLN A 2 14.77 -8.31 9.96
C GLN A 2 13.28 -8.05 10.15
N CYS A 3 12.49 -9.12 10.21
CA CYS A 3 11.06 -9.03 10.45
C CYS A 3 10.79 -8.52 11.88
N PRO A 4 9.96 -7.46 12.07
CA PRO A 4 9.70 -6.90 13.39
C PRO A 4 8.95 -7.88 14.32
N ASN A 5 8.27 -8.87 13.75
CA ASN A 5 7.62 -9.95 14.51
C ASN A 5 8.59 -11.07 14.95
N GLY A 6 9.90 -10.92 14.73
CA GLY A 6 10.91 -11.87 15.19
C GLY A 6 11.09 -13.12 14.32
N CYS A 7 10.60 -13.12 13.07
CA CYS A 7 10.82 -14.26 12.17
C CYS A 7 12.32 -14.38 11.78
N PRO A 8 12.82 -15.62 11.59
CA PRO A 8 14.24 -15.86 11.26
C PRO A 8 14.61 -15.43 9.83
N SER A 9 13.62 -15.35 8.93
CA SER A 9 13.83 -14.95 7.54
C SER A 9 14.01 -13.43 7.42
N SER A 10 14.89 -13.01 6.51
CA SER A 10 14.93 -11.62 6.07
C SER A 10 13.67 -11.28 5.29
N MET A 11 13.16 -10.06 5.47
CA MET A 11 12.07 -9.54 4.65
C MET A 11 12.54 -9.31 3.21
N GLU A 12 11.67 -9.64 2.25
CA GLU A 12 11.89 -9.48 0.82
C GLU A 12 11.37 -8.13 0.35
N GLU A 13 12.13 -7.47 -0.52
CA GLU A 13 11.63 -6.27 -1.22
C GLU A 13 10.63 -6.68 -2.30
N ARG A 14 9.46 -6.05 -2.31
CA ARG A 14 8.41 -6.24 -3.31
C ARG A 14 7.88 -4.89 -3.79
N LYS A 15 7.43 -4.86 -5.03
CA LYS A 15 6.64 -3.74 -5.56
C LYS A 15 5.17 -4.10 -5.41
N GLU A 16 4.43 -3.25 -4.72
CA GLU A 16 3.01 -3.45 -4.46
C GLU A 16 2.17 -2.28 -4.95
N GLU A 17 0.93 -2.60 -5.25
CA GLU A 17 -0.15 -1.63 -5.40
C GLU A 17 -0.97 -1.59 -4.11
N LYS A 18 -1.20 -0.39 -3.60
CA LYS A 18 -2.07 -0.18 -2.43
C LYS A 18 -3.11 0.89 -2.70
N ILE A 19 -4.28 0.69 -2.11
CA ILE A 19 -5.41 1.62 -2.18
C ILE A 19 -5.43 2.42 -0.89
N PHE A 20 -5.39 3.74 -1.03
CA PHE A 20 -5.57 4.71 0.04
C PHE A 20 -6.86 5.48 -0.18
N HIS A 21 -7.26 6.31 0.78
CA HIS A 21 -8.45 7.15 0.66
C HIS A 21 -8.11 8.61 0.90
N ARG A 22 -8.66 9.50 0.08
CA ARG A 22 -8.61 10.95 0.28
C ARG A 22 -9.98 11.53 -0.03
N ASN A 23 -10.55 12.27 0.92
CA ASN A 23 -11.88 12.88 0.79
C ASN A 23 -12.97 11.85 0.38
N GLY A 24 -12.90 10.63 0.93
CA GLY A 24 -13.84 9.55 0.61
C GLY A 24 -13.64 8.88 -0.76
N ALA A 25 -12.71 9.37 -1.58
CA ALA A 25 -12.39 8.75 -2.87
C ALA A 25 -11.16 7.82 -2.77
N PRO A 26 -11.19 6.64 -3.41
CA PRO A 26 -10.04 5.75 -3.44
C PRO A 26 -8.93 6.33 -4.32
N ILE A 27 -7.69 6.20 -3.84
CA ILE A 27 -6.46 6.57 -4.54
C ILE A 27 -5.60 5.33 -4.65
N VAL A 28 -5.31 4.91 -5.88
CA VAL A 28 -4.42 3.78 -6.15
C VAL A 28 -3.00 4.28 -6.35
N ILE A 29 -2.08 3.73 -5.56
CA ILE A 29 -0.65 4.00 -5.67
C ILE A 29 0.05 2.67 -5.95
N SER A 30 0.45 2.51 -7.21
CA SER A 30 1.20 1.37 -7.75
C SER A 30 2.71 1.58 -7.58
N ASP A 31 3.48 0.50 -7.72
CA ASP A 31 4.95 0.47 -7.63
C ASP A 31 5.53 0.94 -6.29
N LEU A 32 4.79 0.80 -5.19
CA LEU A 32 5.31 1.06 -3.85
C LEU A 32 6.27 -0.05 -3.45
N VAL A 33 7.51 0.34 -3.13
CA VAL A 33 8.47 -0.58 -2.53
C VAL A 33 7.97 -0.91 -1.12
N MET A 34 7.81 -2.19 -0.83
CA MET A 34 7.41 -2.76 0.46
C MET A 34 8.40 -3.85 0.84
N TYR A 35 8.70 -3.99 2.13
CA TYR A 35 9.37 -5.17 2.65
C TYR A 35 8.33 -6.13 3.20
N VAL A 36 8.33 -7.39 2.74
CA VAL A 36 7.36 -8.40 3.14
C VAL A 36 8.06 -9.61 3.72
N CYS A 37 7.64 -10.02 4.91
CA CYS A 37 8.16 -11.25 5.52
C CYS A 37 7.56 -12.47 4.80
N PRO A 38 8.37 -13.36 4.21
CA PRO A 38 7.86 -14.53 3.50
C PRO A 38 7.18 -15.55 4.43
N ASN A 39 7.46 -15.50 5.74
CA ASN A 39 6.93 -16.48 6.69
C ASN A 39 5.56 -16.07 7.27
N CYS A 40 5.41 -14.81 7.67
CA CYS A 40 4.23 -14.33 8.39
C CYS A 40 3.42 -13.27 7.64
N GLY A 41 3.86 -12.86 6.45
CA GLY A 41 3.18 -11.83 5.65
C GLY A 41 3.28 -10.42 6.23
N GLN A 42 4.04 -10.21 7.31
CA GLN A 42 4.25 -8.87 7.85
C GLN A 42 4.83 -7.95 6.79
N GLU A 43 4.18 -6.82 6.58
CA GLU A 43 4.64 -5.78 5.68
C GLU A 43 5.32 -4.64 6.45
N SER A 44 6.29 -4.00 5.83
CA SER A 44 6.91 -2.78 6.33
C SER A 44 7.17 -1.83 5.16
N MET A 45 6.61 -0.62 5.26
CA MET A 45 6.79 0.42 4.25
C MET A 45 8.04 1.24 4.55
N PRO A 46 9.04 1.29 3.66
CA PRO A 46 10.18 2.18 3.82
C PRO A 46 9.77 3.66 3.74
N PHE A 47 10.59 4.52 4.34
CA PHE A 47 10.36 5.97 4.36
C PHE A 47 10.21 6.58 2.96
N SER A 48 10.93 6.09 1.96
CA SER A 48 10.82 6.53 0.56
C SER A 48 9.40 6.34 0.02
N SER A 49 8.84 5.15 0.18
CA SER A 49 7.46 4.82 -0.20
C SER A 49 6.44 5.61 0.62
N ALA A 50 6.64 5.73 1.95
CA ALA A 50 5.76 6.51 2.81
C ALA A 50 5.69 7.98 2.37
N ARG A 51 6.81 8.57 1.95
CA ARG A 51 6.88 9.95 1.47
C ARG A 51 6.20 10.13 0.11
N ILE A 52 6.22 9.11 -0.76
CA ILE A 52 5.44 9.11 -2.02
C ILE A 52 3.94 9.13 -1.69
N VAL A 53 3.50 8.25 -0.80
CA VAL A 53 2.10 8.20 -0.33
C VAL A 53 1.68 9.55 0.25
N GLU A 54 2.46 10.10 1.16
CA GLU A 54 2.18 11.41 1.78
C GLU A 54 2.05 12.53 0.73
N ASN A 55 2.95 12.58 -0.25
CA ASN A 55 2.89 13.60 -1.31
C ASN A 55 1.62 13.47 -2.15
N ILE A 56 1.21 12.24 -2.49
CA ILE A 56 -0.01 11.99 -3.26
C ILE A 56 -1.25 12.36 -2.44
N LEU A 57 -1.32 11.92 -1.18
CA LEU A 57 -2.45 12.21 -0.30
C LEU A 57 -2.59 13.71 -0.01
N ASN A 58 -1.48 14.45 0.09
CA ASN A 58 -1.50 15.90 0.25
C ASN A 58 -1.64 16.68 -1.07
N GLY A 59 -1.87 16.01 -2.21
CA GLY A 59 -2.08 16.66 -3.50
C GLY A 59 -0.83 17.30 -4.12
N LYS A 60 0.36 16.99 -3.58
CA LYS A 60 1.66 17.44 -4.09
C LYS A 60 2.13 16.59 -5.29
N ALA A 61 1.52 15.42 -5.50
CA ALA A 61 1.79 14.52 -6.61
C ALA A 61 0.50 13.84 -7.11
N LYS A 62 0.52 13.35 -8.36
CA LYS A 62 -0.58 12.56 -8.93
C LYS A 62 -0.48 11.09 -8.49
N SER A 63 -1.63 10.44 -8.36
CA SER A 63 -1.69 8.99 -8.18
C SER A 63 -1.21 8.25 -9.43
N THR A 64 -0.71 7.04 -9.26
CA THR A 64 -0.14 6.23 -10.35
C THR A 64 -1.14 5.24 -10.94
N GLY A 65 -2.13 4.78 -10.18
CA GLY A 65 -3.16 3.86 -10.65
C GLY A 65 -4.56 4.47 -10.75
N LYS A 66 -5.51 3.66 -11.25
CA LYS A 66 -6.96 3.94 -11.25
C LYS A 66 -7.68 2.82 -10.52
N PHE A 67 -8.53 3.17 -9.56
CA PHE A 67 -9.43 2.20 -8.94
C PHE A 67 -10.55 1.87 -9.93
N THR A 68 -10.71 0.59 -10.27
CA THR A 68 -11.63 0.13 -11.34
C THR A 68 -12.60 -0.95 -10.89
N ALA A 69 -12.57 -1.35 -9.61
CA ALA A 69 -13.50 -2.35 -9.10
C ALA A 69 -14.93 -1.79 -9.07
N GLU A 70 -15.88 -2.60 -9.53
CA GLU A 70 -17.31 -2.30 -9.42
C GLU A 70 -17.70 -2.23 -7.94
N LEU A 71 -18.39 -1.16 -7.54
CA LEU A 71 -18.94 -1.06 -6.20
C LEU A 71 -20.04 -2.11 -6.08
N TYR A 72 -19.84 -3.11 -5.23
CA TYR A 72 -20.88 -4.06 -4.89
C TYR A 72 -21.97 -3.32 -4.11
N GLU A 73 -23.14 -3.12 -4.72
CA GLU A 73 -24.31 -2.62 -4.00
C GLU A 73 -24.78 -3.72 -3.04
N VAL A 74 -24.51 -3.55 -1.74
CA VAL A 74 -25.10 -4.40 -0.72
C VAL A 74 -26.57 -4.03 -0.65
N SER A 75 -27.43 -4.84 -1.25
CA SER A 75 -28.88 -4.67 -1.20
C SER A 75 -29.31 -4.75 0.27
N SER A 76 -29.86 -3.67 0.80
CA SER A 76 -30.47 -3.65 2.14
C SER A 76 -31.65 -4.63 2.14
N VAL A 77 -31.54 -5.71 2.92
CA VAL A 77 -32.67 -6.62 3.22
C VAL A 77 -33.52 -6.02 4.34
#